data_AF-A0A524I8Q4-F1
#
_entry.id   AF-A0A524I8Q4-F1
#
_cell.length_a   1.000
_cell.length_b   1.000
_cell.length_c   1.000
_cell.angle_alpha   90.00
_cell.angle_beta   90.00
_cell.angle_gamma   90.00
#
_symmetry.space_group_name_H-M   'P 1'
#
loop_
_entity.id
_entity.type
_entity.pdbx_description
1 polymer ?
#
loop_
_entity_poly.entity_id
_entity_poly.type
_entity_poly.pdbx_seq_one_letter_code
_entity_poly.pdbx_strand_id
1 'polypeptide(L)'
;MRRIDPLGARPLPERPPGRREPPASPRVPGRHIMAWRGDALEKVFRLKLPFSPSGDQPEAIRSLVDGLSRDVRNQVLLGVTGSGKTFTMANVIAGTDRPALIIAPNKTLAAQLFAEFKDLFPENAVEYFVSYYDYYQPEAYIPQSDTFIEKDSSINE
;
A
#
# COMPACT_ATOMS: atom_id res chain seq x y z
N MET A 1 34.78 30.92 35.62
CA MET A 1 34.49 29.54 35.15
C MET A 1 32.98 29.33 35.30
N ARG A 2 32.20 29.58 34.24
CA ARG A 2 30.74 29.61 34.29
C ARG A 2 30.18 28.18 34.23
N ARG A 3 29.34 27.82 35.20
CA ARG A 3 28.53 26.59 35.18
C ARG A 3 27.57 26.66 34.00
N ILE A 4 27.45 25.56 33.27
CA ILE A 4 26.45 25.35 32.21
C ILE A 4 25.24 24.74 32.92
N ASP A 5 24.11 25.44 32.94
CA ASP A 5 22.84 24.92 33.42
C ASP A 5 22.29 23.87 32.43
N PRO A 6 21.71 22.74 32.90
CA PRO A 6 21.05 21.79 32.02
C PRO A 6 19.77 22.41 31.44
N LEU A 7 19.59 22.26 30.13
CA LEU A 7 18.40 22.71 29.40
C LEU A 7 17.11 22.28 30.10
N GLY A 8 16.44 23.22 30.76
CA GLY A 8 15.12 23.03 31.32
C GLY A 8 14.12 22.71 30.20
N ALA A 9 13.43 21.58 30.33
CA ALA A 9 12.32 21.24 29.45
C ALA A 9 11.28 22.37 29.51
N ARG A 10 11.03 23.02 28.37
CA ARG A 10 9.92 23.97 28.26
C ARG A 10 8.61 23.20 28.49
N PRO A 11 7.70 23.66 29.36
CA PRO A 11 6.39 23.04 29.48
C PRO A 11 5.66 23.13 28.13
N LEU A 12 4.97 22.04 27.76
CA LEU A 12 4.13 22.00 26.57
C LEU A 12 3.05 23.10 26.69
N PRO A 13 2.70 23.79 25.59
CA PRO A 13 1.60 24.75 25.62
C PRO A 13 0.31 24.07 26.04
N GLU A 14 -0.45 24.73 26.91
CA GLU A 14 -1.76 24.23 27.34
C GLU A 14 -2.71 24.10 26.15
N ARG A 15 -3.50 23.01 26.15
CA ARG A 15 -4.47 22.75 25.09
C ARG A 15 -5.53 23.86 25.07
N PRO A 16 -5.93 24.37 23.89
CA PRO A 16 -7.00 25.35 23.81
C PRO A 16 -8.32 24.76 24.31
N PRO A 17 -9.12 25.52 25.09
CA PRO A 17 -10.40 25.06 25.61
C PRO A 17 -11.38 24.80 24.45
N GLY A 18 -11.98 23.61 24.39
CA GLY A 18 -13.07 23.30 23.45
C GLY A 18 -12.85 22.12 22.49
N ARG A 19 -11.66 21.49 22.43
CA ARG A 19 -11.49 20.22 21.70
C ARG A 19 -12.11 19.07 22.49
N ARG A 20 -13.24 18.53 22.00
CA ARG A 20 -13.75 17.23 22.46
C ARG A 20 -12.71 16.16 22.14
N GLU A 21 -12.44 15.26 23.08
CA GLU A 21 -11.62 14.08 22.79
C GLU A 21 -12.27 13.29 21.64
N PRO A 22 -11.49 12.84 20.63
CA PRO A 22 -12.04 11.92 19.66
C PRO A 22 -12.52 10.67 20.41
N PRO A 23 -13.68 10.10 20.03
CA PRO A 23 -14.16 8.88 20.67
C PRO A 23 -13.09 7.80 20.57
N ALA A 24 -12.85 7.08 21.67
CA ALA A 24 -11.93 5.96 21.69
C ALA A 24 -12.26 5.02 20.51
N SER A 25 -11.28 4.77 19.66
CA SER A 25 -11.45 3.87 18.52
C SER A 25 -11.96 2.53 19.04
N PRO A 26 -13.03 1.94 18.44
CA PRO A 26 -13.52 0.66 18.90
C PRO A 26 -12.38 -0.35 18.83
N ARG A 27 -12.08 -0.98 19.97
CA ARG A 27 -11.12 -2.09 20.03
C ARG A 27 -11.69 -3.19 19.17
N VAL A 28 -11.11 -3.40 17.99
CA VAL A 28 -11.48 -4.51 17.11
C VAL A 28 -11.19 -5.81 17.89
N PRO A 29 -12.21 -6.62 18.23
CA PRO A 29 -11.98 -7.89 18.92
C PRO A 29 -11.08 -8.76 18.05
N GLY A 30 -10.20 -9.53 18.71
CA GLY A 30 -9.15 -10.34 18.10
C GLY A 30 -9.57 -10.96 16.77
N ARG A 31 -8.84 -10.59 15.71
CA ARG A 31 -9.03 -11.07 14.34
C ARG A 31 -8.93 -12.59 14.38
N HIS A 32 -10.06 -13.28 14.28
CA HIS A 32 -10.09 -14.66 13.83
C HIS A 32 -9.57 -14.64 12.39
N ILE A 33 -8.26 -14.81 12.24
CA ILE A 33 -7.66 -15.29 11.00
C ILE A 33 -8.31 -16.65 10.78
N MET A 34 -9.29 -16.72 9.87
CA MET A 34 -9.71 -18.00 9.32
C MET A 34 -8.44 -18.68 8.84
N ALA A 35 -8.04 -19.74 9.54
CA ALA A 35 -7.03 -20.65 9.07
C ALA A 35 -7.56 -21.23 7.76
N TRP A 36 -7.00 -20.78 6.64
CA TRP A 36 -7.18 -21.45 5.36
C TRP A 36 -6.62 -22.87 5.54
N ARG A 37 -7.51 -23.81 5.83
CA ARG A 37 -7.19 -25.23 5.92
C ARG A 37 -6.84 -25.69 4.50
N GLY A 38 -5.61 -26.15 4.36
CA GLY A 38 -5.14 -26.84 3.16
C GLY A 38 -5.88 -28.15 2.98
N ASP A 39 -6.93 -28.11 2.18
CA ASP A 39 -7.37 -29.22 1.34
C ASP A 39 -7.18 -28.73 -0.10
N ALA A 40 -6.94 -29.63 -1.06
CA ALA A 40 -6.53 -29.31 -2.44
C ALA A 40 -7.59 -28.48 -3.21
N LEU A 41 -7.63 -27.19 -2.91
CA LEU A 41 -8.49 -26.17 -3.49
C LEU A 41 -7.95 -25.82 -4.87
N GLU A 42 -8.84 -25.72 -5.85
CA GLU A 42 -8.52 -25.08 -7.11
C GLU A 42 -7.79 -23.76 -6.84
N LYS A 43 -6.68 -23.51 -7.55
CA LYS A 43 -5.99 -22.23 -7.48
C LYS A 43 -6.99 -21.11 -7.73
N VAL A 44 -7.08 -20.18 -6.78
CA VAL A 44 -7.97 -19.02 -6.86
C VAL A 44 -7.51 -18.10 -7.98
N PHE A 45 -6.21 -17.83 -8.07
CA PHE A 45 -5.65 -16.92 -9.07
C PHE A 45 -5.31 -17.64 -10.39
N ARG A 46 -5.98 -17.23 -11.47
CA ARG A 46 -5.81 -17.76 -12.82
C ARG A 46 -4.99 -16.79 -13.65
N LEU A 47 -3.67 -16.96 -13.61
CA LEU A 47 -2.73 -16.17 -14.38
C LEU A 47 -2.76 -16.59 -15.86
N LYS A 48 -3.15 -15.66 -16.74
CA LYS A 48 -2.93 -15.80 -18.18
C LYS A 48 -1.44 -15.63 -18.44
N LEU A 49 -0.82 -16.67 -18.97
CA LEU A 49 0.60 -16.68 -19.33
C LEU A 49 0.75 -16.34 -20.82
N PRO A 50 0.94 -15.06 -21.21
CA PRO A 50 1.23 -14.71 -22.61
C PRO A 50 2.57 -15.30 -23.09
N PHE A 51 3.47 -15.58 -22.16
CA PHE A 51 4.79 -16.20 -22.37
C PHE A 51 5.29 -16.83 -21.07
N SER A 52 6.26 -17.73 -21.15
CA SER A 52 6.92 -18.30 -19.97
C SER A 52 7.90 -17.29 -19.34
N PRO A 53 8.07 -17.30 -18.00
CA PRO A 53 9.12 -16.54 -17.35
C PRO A 53 10.50 -16.87 -17.94
N SER A 54 11.32 -15.85 -18.19
CA SER A 54 12.63 -15.98 -18.83
C SER A 54 13.68 -15.08 -18.17
N GLY A 55 14.95 -15.31 -18.50
CA GLY A 55 16.08 -14.63 -17.86
C GLY A 55 16.10 -14.91 -16.35
N ASP A 56 16.22 -13.87 -15.54
CA ASP A 56 16.28 -13.96 -14.07
C ASP A 56 14.90 -14.13 -13.41
N GLN A 57 13.80 -14.02 -14.17
CA GLN A 57 12.44 -14.08 -13.63
C GLN A 57 12.14 -15.41 -12.90
N PRO A 58 12.46 -16.60 -13.42
CA PRO A 58 12.14 -17.87 -12.75
C PRO A 58 12.75 -17.97 -11.35
N GLU A 59 14.00 -17.53 -11.21
CA GLU A 59 14.71 -17.53 -9.93
C GLU A 59 14.16 -16.50 -8.97
N ALA A 60 13.88 -15.28 -9.45
CA ALA A 60 13.25 -14.24 -8.65
C ALA A 60 11.87 -14.67 -8.11
N ILE A 61 11.02 -15.27 -8.97
CA ILE A 61 9.70 -15.80 -8.58
C ILE A 61 9.87 -16.87 -7.50
N ARG A 62 10.73 -17.86 -7.74
CA ARG A 62 10.98 -18.94 -6.78
C ARG A 62 11.44 -18.42 -5.42
N SER A 63 12.39 -17.50 -5.41
CA SER A 63 12.95 -16.91 -4.19
C SER A 63 11.88 -16.16 -3.39
N LEU A 64 11.07 -15.34 -4.05
CA LEU A 64 10.00 -14.58 -3.40
C LEU A 64 8.90 -15.48 -2.84
N VAL A 65 8.50 -16.51 -3.59
CA VAL A 65 7.50 -17.49 -3.16
C VAL A 65 8.02 -18.30 -1.96
N ASP A 66 9.27 -18.75 -1.98
CA ASP A 66 9.90 -19.45 -0.84
C ASP A 66 9.98 -18.54 0.40
N GLY A 67 10.40 -17.29 0.22
CA GLY A 67 10.43 -16.33 1.33
C GLY A 67 9.04 -16.15 1.95
N LEU A 68 7.98 -16.06 1.13
CA LEU A 68 6.61 -15.91 1.62
C LEU A 68 6.09 -17.18 2.31
N SER A 69 6.45 -18.37 1.84
CA SER A 69 6.08 -19.64 2.48
C SER A 69 6.75 -19.82 3.85
N ARG A 70 7.94 -19.23 4.01
CA ARG A 70 8.72 -19.20 5.26
C ARG A 70 8.38 -18.04 6.20
N ASP A 71 7.27 -17.33 5.94
CA ASP A 71 6.81 -16.13 6.68
C ASP A 71 7.85 -14.99 6.75
N VAL A 72 8.74 -14.88 5.74
CA VAL A 72 9.63 -13.73 5.60
C VAL A 72 8.80 -12.50 5.29
N ARG A 73 8.68 -11.60 6.27
CA ARG A 73 7.79 -10.44 6.23
C ARG A 73 8.18 -9.40 5.19
N ASN A 74 9.48 -9.15 5.03
CA ASN A 74 10.00 -8.09 4.16
C ASN A 74 10.94 -8.71 3.14
N GLN A 75 10.64 -8.50 1.86
CA GLN A 75 11.44 -8.99 0.74
C GLN A 75 11.56 -7.89 -0.31
N VAL A 76 12.67 -7.88 -1.05
CA VAL A 76 12.95 -6.86 -2.07
C VAL A 76 13.22 -7.54 -3.40
N LEU A 77 12.41 -7.20 -4.41
CA LEU A 77 12.68 -7.56 -5.80
C LEU A 77 13.54 -6.46 -6.44
N LEU A 78 14.85 -6.68 -6.50
CA LEU A 78 15.75 -5.79 -7.23
C LEU A 78 15.69 -6.13 -8.73
N GLY A 79 15.06 -5.27 -9.53
CA GLY A 79 14.92 -5.49 -10.97
C GLY A 79 15.10 -4.21 -11.78
N VAL A 80 15.91 -4.30 -12.84
CA VAL A 80 16.13 -3.20 -13.80
C VAL A 80 14.85 -2.85 -14.56
N THR A 81 14.79 -1.67 -15.17
CA THR A 81 13.67 -1.28 -16.04
C THR A 81 13.57 -2.22 -17.25
N GLY A 82 12.35 -2.58 -17.66
CA GLY A 82 12.12 -3.50 -18.77
C GLY A 82 12.25 -4.99 -18.45
N SER A 83 12.69 -5.37 -17.25
CA SER A 83 12.84 -6.79 -16.83
C SER A 83 11.52 -7.56 -16.60
N GLY A 84 10.36 -6.93 -16.75
CA GLY A 84 9.06 -7.57 -16.52
C GLY A 84 8.72 -7.75 -15.03
N LYS A 85 8.94 -6.72 -14.21
CA LYS A 85 8.60 -6.75 -12.77
C LYS A 85 7.13 -7.05 -12.50
N THR A 86 6.21 -6.48 -13.29
CA THR A 86 4.77 -6.76 -13.14
C THR A 86 4.47 -8.24 -13.36
N PHE A 87 4.99 -8.82 -14.44
CA PHE A 87 4.82 -10.24 -14.75
C PHE A 87 5.43 -11.15 -13.68
N THR A 88 6.61 -10.77 -13.16
CA THR A 88 7.24 -11.44 -12.02
C THR A 88 6.33 -11.44 -10.79
N MET A 89 5.79 -10.28 -10.41
CA MET A 89 4.88 -10.16 -9.27
C MET A 89 3.55 -10.88 -9.48
N ALA A 90 3.02 -10.91 -10.71
CA ALA A 90 1.83 -11.69 -11.05
C ALA A 90 2.06 -13.20 -10.83
N ASN A 91 3.21 -13.73 -11.24
CA ASN A 91 3.58 -15.12 -10.94
C ASN A 91 3.71 -15.38 -9.44
N VAL A 92 4.23 -14.42 -8.66
CA VAL A 92 4.31 -14.55 -7.20
C VAL A 92 2.91 -14.57 -6.57
N ILE A 93 1.99 -13.71 -7.01
CA ILE A 93 0.59 -13.71 -6.54
C ILE A 93 -0.08 -15.04 -6.85
N ALA A 94 0.03 -15.53 -8.10
CA ALA A 94 -0.53 -16.80 -8.52
C ALA A 94 0.14 -18.03 -7.87
N GLY A 95 1.42 -17.92 -7.50
CA GLY A 95 2.19 -18.97 -6.83
C GLY A 95 1.90 -19.07 -5.33
N THR A 96 1.55 -17.95 -4.70
CA THR A 96 1.21 -17.89 -3.27
C THR A 96 -0.28 -18.06 -3.01
N ASP A 97 -1.11 -17.82 -4.03
CA ASP A 97 -2.57 -17.94 -4.00
C ASP A 97 -3.23 -17.11 -2.88
N ARG A 98 -2.74 -15.87 -2.69
CA ARG A 98 -3.17 -14.97 -1.62
C ARG A 98 -3.67 -13.64 -2.20
N PRO A 99 -4.73 -13.03 -1.62
CA PRO A 99 -5.11 -11.67 -1.95
C PRO A 99 -3.94 -10.70 -1.76
N ALA A 100 -3.74 -9.82 -2.75
CA ALA A 100 -2.63 -8.89 -2.79
C ALA A 100 -3.11 -7.44 -2.90
N LEU A 101 -2.38 -6.53 -2.25
CA LEU A 101 -2.54 -5.09 -2.41
C LEU A 101 -1.27 -4.54 -3.04
N ILE A 102 -1.41 -3.87 -4.18
CA ILE A 102 -0.30 -3.23 -4.89
C ILE A 102 -0.43 -1.73 -4.70
N ILE A 103 0.61 -1.12 -4.12
CA ILE A 103 0.65 0.31 -3.83
C ILE A 103 1.58 0.97 -4.84
N ALA A 104 1.07 1.96 -5.57
CA ALA A 104 1.83 2.74 -6.53
C ALA A 104 2.04 4.18 -6.01
N PRO A 105 3.15 4.84 -6.39
CA PRO A 105 3.49 6.19 -5.91
C PRO A 105 2.61 7.30 -6.51
N ASN A 106 1.88 7.04 -7.60
CA ASN A 106 1.03 8.03 -8.26
C ASN A 106 -0.12 7.37 -9.05
N LYS A 107 -1.13 8.18 -9.42
CA LYS A 107 -2.33 7.72 -10.15
C LYS A 107 -1.99 7.13 -11.53
N THR A 108 -1.02 7.71 -12.25
CA THR A 108 -0.64 7.25 -13.60
C THR A 108 -0.09 5.81 -13.58
N LEU A 109 0.87 5.54 -12.70
CA LEU A 109 1.44 4.20 -12.56
C LEU A 109 0.43 3.21 -11.96
N ALA A 110 -0.43 3.68 -11.05
CA ALA A 110 -1.52 2.85 -10.52
C ALA A 110 -2.46 2.38 -11.64
N ALA A 111 -2.87 3.30 -12.53
CA ALA A 111 -3.72 2.98 -13.68
C ALA A 111 -3.02 2.03 -14.67
N GLN A 112 -1.73 2.24 -14.95
CA GLN A 112 -0.94 1.34 -15.78
C GLN A 112 -0.89 -0.08 -15.20
N LEU A 113 -0.55 -0.21 -13.91
CA LEU A 113 -0.51 -1.49 -13.23
C LEU A 113 -1.88 -2.17 -13.23
N PHE A 114 -2.95 -1.41 -12.98
CA PHE A 114 -4.31 -1.96 -13.04
C PHE A 114 -4.63 -2.58 -14.40
N ALA A 115 -4.30 -1.89 -15.50
CA ALA A 115 -4.50 -2.43 -16.85
C ALA A 115 -3.66 -3.70 -17.09
N GLU A 116 -2.37 -3.67 -16.74
CA GLU A 116 -1.49 -4.85 -16.86
C GLU A 116 -2.01 -6.04 -16.05
N PHE A 117 -2.47 -5.82 -14.82
CA PHE A 117 -3.02 -6.88 -13.96
C PHE A 117 -4.37 -7.39 -14.47
N LYS A 118 -5.23 -6.55 -15.05
CA LYS A 118 -6.47 -7.00 -15.71
C LYS A 118 -6.18 -7.94 -16.87
N ASP A 119 -5.16 -7.64 -17.67
CA ASP A 119 -4.75 -8.50 -18.79
C ASP A 119 -4.15 -9.83 -18.32
N LEU A 120 -3.39 -9.80 -17.21
CA LEU A 120 -2.75 -10.97 -16.61
C LEU A 120 -3.75 -11.85 -15.84
N PHE A 121 -4.80 -11.28 -15.26
CA PHE A 121 -5.81 -12.00 -14.48
C PHE A 121 -7.24 -11.70 -14.96
N PRO A 122 -7.58 -12.07 -16.21
CA PRO A 122 -8.88 -11.74 -16.81
C PRO A 122 -10.06 -12.42 -16.11
N GLU A 123 -9.81 -13.51 -15.39
CA GLU A 123 -10.82 -14.30 -14.67
C GLU A 123 -10.89 -13.96 -13.17
N ASN A 124 -10.07 -13.02 -12.68
CA ASN A 124 -10.07 -12.63 -11.27
C ASN A 124 -10.50 -11.17 -11.05
N ALA A 125 -10.93 -10.88 -9.82
CA ALA A 125 -11.26 -9.53 -9.39
C ALA A 125 -10.00 -8.67 -9.20
N VAL A 126 -9.60 -7.98 -10.27
CA VAL A 126 -8.61 -6.91 -10.23
C VAL A 126 -9.36 -5.59 -10.05
N GLU A 127 -9.08 -4.86 -8.97
CA GLU A 127 -9.79 -3.64 -8.59
C GLU A 127 -8.84 -2.43 -8.55
N TYR A 128 -9.39 -1.24 -8.77
CA TYR A 128 -8.66 0.02 -8.76
C TYR A 128 -9.18 0.95 -7.67
N PHE A 129 -8.33 1.30 -6.71
CA PHE A 129 -8.70 2.14 -5.57
C PHE A 129 -7.79 3.36 -5.47
N VAL A 130 -8.31 4.53 -5.87
CA VAL A 130 -7.63 5.82 -5.80
C VAL A 130 -8.57 6.90 -5.27
N SER A 131 -8.01 8.02 -4.83
CA SER A 131 -8.82 9.19 -4.49
C SER A 131 -9.67 9.59 -5.70
N TYR A 132 -10.97 9.73 -5.44
CA TYR A 132 -11.95 10.22 -6.42
C TYR A 132 -11.82 11.73 -6.66
N TYR A 133 -11.09 12.46 -5.81
CA TYR A 133 -10.81 13.88 -6.02
C TYR A 133 -9.70 14.08 -7.05
N ASP A 134 -9.94 14.97 -8.01
CA ASP A 134 -8.93 15.45 -8.95
C ASP A 134 -8.15 16.61 -8.37
N TYR A 135 -8.86 17.51 -7.70
CA TYR A 135 -8.28 18.56 -6.89
C TYR A 135 -8.77 18.43 -5.45
N TYR A 136 -7.83 18.51 -4.51
CA TYR A 136 -8.16 18.54 -3.09
C TYR A 136 -7.25 19.55 -2.38
N GLN A 137 -7.85 20.62 -1.89
CA GLN A 137 -7.25 21.57 -0.99
C GLN A 137 -7.75 21.31 0.43
N PRO A 138 -6.88 20.87 1.35
CA PRO A 138 -7.26 20.75 2.75
C PRO A 138 -7.46 22.14 3.36
N GLU A 139 -8.28 22.19 4.40
CA GLU A 139 -8.34 23.34 5.29
C GLU A 139 -6.98 23.56 5.96
N ALA A 140 -6.49 24.79 5.96
CA ALA A 140 -5.20 25.14 6.54
C ALA A 140 -5.20 26.55 7.12
N TYR A 141 -4.37 26.78 8.13
CA TYR A 141 -4.09 28.11 8.67
C TYR A 141 -2.60 28.41 8.53
N ILE A 142 -2.26 29.57 7.98
CA ILE A 142 -0.89 30.06 7.77
C ILE A 142 -0.61 31.19 8.78
N PRO A 143 0.13 30.92 9.88
CA PRO A 143 0.32 31.91 10.95
C PRO A 143 1.12 33.14 10.54
N GLN A 144 2.06 33.00 9.59
CA GLN A 144 2.93 34.10 9.17
C GLN A 144 2.17 35.24 8.47
N SER A 145 1.08 34.91 7.80
CA SER A 145 0.24 35.85 7.05
C SER A 145 -1.17 35.98 7.64
N ASP A 146 -1.41 35.39 8.81
CA ASP A 146 -2.72 35.28 9.46
C ASP A 146 -3.84 34.86 8.48
N THR A 147 -3.53 33.90 7.61
CA THR A 147 -4.42 33.50 6.52
C THR A 147 -5.05 32.16 6.81
N PHE A 148 -6.39 32.13 6.80
CA PHE A 148 -7.16 30.90 6.82
C PHE A 148 -7.52 30.50 5.38
N ILE A 149 -7.22 29.24 5.03
CA ILE A 149 -7.50 28.63 3.74
C ILE A 149 -8.63 27.62 3.97
N GLU A 150 -9.78 27.88 3.36
CA GLU A 150 -10.92 26.97 3.40
C GLU A 150 -10.66 25.71 2.57
N LYS A 151 -11.36 24.64 2.95
CA LYS A 151 -11.37 23.39 2.19
C LYS A 151 -12.05 23.62 0.84
N ASP A 152 -11.41 23.15 -0.23
CA ASP A 152 -11.97 23.13 -1.57
C ASP A 152 -11.63 21.79 -2.26
N SER A 153 -12.51 21.28 -3.11
CA SER A 153 -12.29 20.01 -3.80
C SER A 153 -13.13 19.90 -5.06
N SER A 154 -12.57 19.31 -6.12
CA SER A 154 -13.31 19.01 -7.36
C SER A 154 -13.14 17.55 -7.79
N ILE A 155 -14.14 17.08 -8.52
CA ILE A 155 -14.16 15.81 -9.26
C ILE A 155 -14.45 16.19 -10.73
N ASN A 156 -13.73 15.62 -11.70
CA ASN A 156 -14.15 15.70 -13.10
C ASN A 156 -15.23 14.63 -13.34
N GLU A 157 -16.33 15.02 -14.01
CA GLU A 157 -17.39 14.11 -14.50
C GLU A 157 -16.97 13.32 -15.74
#